data_AF-A0A8J3A4L7-F1
#
_entry.id   AF-A0A8J3A4L7-F1
#
_cell.length_a   1.000
_cell.length_b   1.000
_cell.length_c   1.000
_cell.angle_alpha   90.00
_cell.angle_beta   90.00
_cell.angle_gamma   90.00
#
_symmetry.space_group_name_H-M   'P 1'
#
loop_
_entity.id
_entity.type
_entity.pdbx_description
1 polymer ?
#
loop_
_entity_poly.entity_id
_entity_poly.type
_entity_poly.pdbx_seq_one_letter_code
_entity_poly.pdbx_strand_id
1 'polypeptide(L)'
;MKELEKYHEILRLLKIRETAAEKALASVLADRRKLTEQADRFRAQALAAVAEGEVPSAGAMLAADRTGLVLRKKASESLQQAQRLQPEIEARENALREIIGKVTAMKDVIERLEFVAGQQEEERQDEASLSALQQRRY
;
A
#
# COMPACT_ATOMS: atom_id res chain seq x y z
N MET A 1 23.38 13.45 21.10
CA MET A 1 23.73 12.19 20.39
C MET A 1 22.71 11.07 20.63
N LYS A 2 22.50 10.59 21.87
CA LYS A 2 21.56 9.47 22.17
C LYS A 2 20.09 9.70 21.72
N GLU A 3 19.60 10.93 21.72
CA GLU A 3 18.24 11.25 21.25
C GLU A 3 18.09 11.18 19.73
N LEU A 4 19.06 11.67 18.98
CA LEU A 4 19.03 11.61 17.52
C LEU A 4 19.07 10.16 17.02
N GLU A 5 19.89 9.32 17.65
CA GLU A 5 19.93 7.87 17.41
C GLU A 5 18.58 7.21 17.67
N LYS A 6 17.89 7.61 18.74
CA LYS A 6 16.55 7.11 19.07
C LYS A 6 15.53 7.49 17.98
N TYR A 7 15.55 8.73 17.48
CA TYR A 7 14.64 9.15 16.41
C TYR A 7 14.93 8.45 15.08
N HIS A 8 16.20 8.24 14.73
CA HIS A 8 16.59 7.44 13.57
C HIS A 8 16.10 5.98 13.66
N GLU A 9 16.18 5.36 14.84
CA GLU A 9 15.65 4.01 15.04
C GLU A 9 14.12 3.97 14.95
N ILE A 10 13.42 4.97 15.51
CA ILE A 10 11.96 5.10 15.32
C ILE A 10 11.61 5.25 13.84
N LEU A 11 12.34 6.09 13.10
CA LEU A 11 12.14 6.27 11.66
C LEU A 11 12.35 4.96 10.90
N ARG A 12 13.39 4.18 11.24
CA ARG A 12 13.63 2.86 10.66
C ARG A 12 12.44 1.93 10.89
N LEU A 13 11.94 1.85 12.12
CA LEU A 13 10.79 1.00 12.46
C LEU A 13 9.51 1.45 11.72
N LEU A 14 9.29 2.76 11.57
CA LEU A 14 8.17 3.31 10.82
C LEU A 14 8.25 2.94 9.33
N LYS A 15 9.42 3.03 8.71
CA LYS A 15 9.63 2.59 7.31
C LYS A 15 9.35 1.11 7.11
N ILE A 16 9.74 0.25 8.06
CA ILE A 16 9.40 -1.19 8.00
C ILE A 16 7.88 -1.38 8.03
N ARG A 17 7.18 -0.63 8.90
CA ARG A 17 5.71 -0.68 8.97
C ARG A 17 5.04 -0.14 7.72
N GLU A 18 5.59 0.92 7.11
CA GLU A 18 5.13 1.48 5.84
C GLU A 18 5.17 0.41 4.74
N THR A 19 6.33 -0.22 4.54
CA THR A 19 6.48 -1.31 3.56
C THR A 19 5.55 -2.50 3.84
N ALA A 20 5.33 -2.84 5.11
CA ALA A 20 4.38 -3.90 5.47
C ALA A 20 2.93 -3.52 5.12
N ALA A 21 2.53 -2.28 5.36
CA ALA A 21 1.21 -1.77 5.02
C ALA A 21 0.99 -1.70 3.50
N GLU A 22 2.00 -1.26 2.73
CA GLU A 22 1.97 -1.27 1.27
C GLU A 22 1.75 -2.69 0.72
N LYS A 23 2.51 -3.66 1.22
CA LYS A 23 2.36 -5.07 0.81
C LYS A 23 0.98 -5.62 1.15
N ALA A 24 0.45 -5.30 2.33
CA ALA A 24 -0.89 -5.72 2.73
C ALA A 24 -1.97 -5.14 1.80
N LEU A 25 -1.90 -3.84 1.51
CA LEU A 25 -2.82 -3.19 0.56
C LEU A 25 -2.70 -3.79 -0.84
N ALA A 26 -1.48 -4.00 -1.33
CA ALA A 26 -1.24 -4.61 -2.64
C ALA A 26 -1.84 -6.02 -2.74
N SER A 27 -1.75 -6.82 -1.67
CA SER A 27 -2.37 -8.16 -1.61
C SER A 27 -3.88 -8.09 -1.79
N VAL A 28 -4.58 -7.23 -1.05
CA VAL A 28 -6.05 -7.12 -1.13
C VAL A 28 -6.49 -6.58 -2.50
N LEU A 29 -5.74 -5.64 -3.07
CA LEU A 29 -5.99 -5.14 -4.42
C LEU A 29 -5.80 -6.24 -5.48
N ALA A 30 -4.78 -7.09 -5.33
CA ALA A 30 -4.55 -8.24 -6.20
C ALA A 30 -5.70 -9.26 -6.10
N ASP A 31 -6.19 -9.54 -4.90
CA ASP A 31 -7.34 -10.43 -4.70
C ASP A 31 -8.61 -9.86 -5.33
N ARG A 32 -8.86 -8.55 -5.16
CA ARG A 32 -9.99 -7.87 -5.83
C ARG A 32 -9.87 -7.99 -7.35
N ARG A 33 -8.68 -7.76 -7.90
CA ARG A 33 -8.42 -7.89 -9.34
C ARG A 33 -8.68 -9.30 -9.85
N LYS A 34 -8.21 -10.31 -9.13
CA LYS A 34 -8.43 -11.72 -9.48
C LYS A 34 -9.91 -12.06 -9.53
N LEU A 35 -10.70 -11.58 -8.57
CA LEU A 35 -12.16 -11.77 -8.54
C LEU A 35 -12.85 -11.07 -9.71
N THR A 36 -12.43 -9.85 -10.08
CA THR A 36 -12.98 -9.15 -11.25
C THR A 36 -12.64 -9.88 -12.56
N GLU A 37 -11.39 -10.34 -12.71
CA GLU A 37 -10.97 -11.12 -13.89
C GLU A 37 -11.73 -12.46 -13.98
N GLN A 38 -11.98 -13.10 -12.84
CA GLN A 38 -12.79 -14.32 -12.79
C GLN A 38 -14.24 -14.06 -13.23
N ALA A 39 -14.84 -12.95 -12.81
CA ALA A 39 -16.18 -12.57 -13.24
C ALA A 39 -16.25 -12.36 -14.76
N ASP A 40 -15.24 -11.69 -15.34
CA ASP A 40 -15.18 -11.44 -16.78
C ASP A 40 -14.99 -12.74 -17.57
N ARG A 41 -14.20 -13.69 -17.06
CA ARG A 41 -14.09 -15.04 -17.65
C ARG A 41 -15.44 -15.77 -17.66
N PHE A 42 -16.18 -15.74 -16.56
CA PHE A 42 -17.51 -16.36 -16.50
C PHE A 42 -18.50 -15.69 -17.47
N ARG A 43 -18.45 -14.36 -17.61
CA ARG A 43 -19.26 -13.63 -18.60
C ARG A 43 -18.91 -14.03 -20.04
N ALA A 44 -17.62 -14.11 -20.37
CA ALA A 44 -17.16 -14.53 -21.69
C ALA A 44 -17.60 -15.95 -22.01
N GLN A 45 -17.48 -16.88 -21.06
CA GLN A 45 -17.96 -18.26 -21.20
C GLN A 45 -19.49 -18.32 -21.39
N ALA A 46 -20.25 -17.49 -20.67
CA ALA A 46 -21.70 -17.44 -20.81
C ALA A 46 -22.15 -16.95 -22.20
N LEU A 47 -21.39 -16.03 -22.81
CA LEU A 47 -21.62 -15.56 -24.18
C LEU A 47 -21.25 -16.62 -25.22
N ALA A 48 -20.11 -17.30 -25.02
CA ALA A 48 -19.64 -18.35 -25.91
C ALA A 48 -20.60 -19.57 -25.95
N ALA A 49 -21.22 -19.91 -24.82
CA ALA A 49 -22.20 -21.01 -24.75
C ALA A 49 -23.45 -20.81 -25.63
N VAL A 50 -23.70 -19.58 -26.11
CA VAL A 50 -24.82 -19.23 -26.98
C VAL A 50 -24.40 -19.17 -28.46
N ALA A 51 -23.09 -19.19 -28.76
CA ALA A 51 -22.55 -18.74 -30.05
C ALA A 51 -22.13 -19.84 -31.05
N GLU A 52 -22.31 -21.14 -30.77
CA GLU A 52 -21.93 -22.20 -31.72
C GLU A 52 -23.12 -22.72 -32.56
N GLY A 53 -22.84 -22.90 -33.85
CA GLY A 53 -23.78 -22.98 -34.97
C GLY A 53 -24.46 -24.34 -35.24
N GLU A 54 -25.25 -24.32 -36.32
CA GLU A 54 -26.33 -25.26 -36.70
C GLU A 54 -27.50 -25.27 -35.72
N VAL A 55 -28.72 -25.07 -36.25
CA VAL A 55 -29.97 -24.91 -35.48
C VAL A 55 -30.01 -25.89 -34.30
N PRO A 56 -29.73 -25.41 -33.06
CA PRO A 56 -29.57 -26.32 -31.94
C PRO A 56 -30.93 -26.97 -31.65
N SER A 57 -30.91 -28.27 -31.36
CA SER A 57 -32.13 -28.94 -30.89
C SER A 57 -32.68 -28.21 -29.65
N ALA A 58 -34.00 -28.28 -29.42
CA ALA A 58 -34.61 -27.63 -28.25
C ALA A 58 -33.95 -28.05 -26.92
N GLY A 59 -33.47 -29.29 -26.83
CA GLY A 59 -32.69 -29.78 -25.68
C GLY A 59 -31.32 -29.12 -25.54
N ALA A 60 -30.61 -28.91 -26.65
CA ALA A 60 -29.32 -28.19 -26.66
C ALA A 60 -29.49 -26.71 -26.26
N MET A 61 -30.57 -26.06 -26.72
CA MET A 61 -30.90 -24.69 -26.31
C MET A 61 -31.18 -24.58 -24.80
N LEU A 62 -31.96 -25.51 -24.24
CA LEU A 62 -32.25 -25.54 -22.80
C LEU A 62 -31.00 -25.80 -21.95
N ALA A 63 -30.09 -26.66 -22.43
CA ALA A 63 -28.82 -26.92 -21.75
C ALA A 63 -27.88 -25.70 -21.79
N ALA A 64 -27.80 -25.02 -22.93
CA ALA A 64 -27.02 -23.79 -23.11
C ALA A 64 -27.56 -22.65 -22.22
N ASP A 65 -28.88 -22.47 -22.17
CA ASP A 65 -29.52 -21.45 -21.33
C ASP A 65 -29.26 -21.69 -19.83
N ARG A 66 -29.43 -22.94 -19.36
CA ARG A 66 -29.10 -23.32 -17.97
C ARG A 66 -27.63 -23.08 -17.64
N THR A 67 -26.73 -23.43 -18.55
CA THR A 67 -25.29 -23.21 -18.38
C THR A 67 -24.95 -21.72 -18.33
N GLY A 68 -25.53 -20.93 -19.23
CA GLY A 68 -25.39 -19.47 -19.26
C GLY A 68 -25.90 -18.82 -17.98
N LEU A 69 -27.04 -19.27 -17.43
CA LEU A 69 -27.56 -18.78 -16.14
C LEU A 69 -26.60 -19.08 -14.98
N VAL A 70 -26.05 -20.30 -14.91
CA VAL A 70 -25.08 -20.67 -13.88
C VAL A 70 -23.81 -19.82 -13.98
N LEU A 71 -23.29 -19.59 -15.19
CA LEU A 71 -22.09 -18.78 -15.40
C LEU A 71 -22.33 -17.31 -15.06
N ARG A 72 -23.49 -16.75 -15.43
CA ARG A 72 -23.88 -15.39 -15.04
C ARG A 72 -23.98 -15.26 -13.51
N LYS A 73 -24.56 -16.25 -12.84
CA LYS A 73 -24.63 -16.27 -11.36
C LYS A 73 -23.23 -16.28 -10.74
N LYS A 74 -22.33 -17.13 -11.23
CA LYS A 74 -20.92 -17.17 -10.76
C LYS A 74 -20.20 -15.84 -10.99
N ALA A 75 -20.43 -15.18 -12.13
CA ALA A 75 -19.87 -13.86 -12.39
C ALA A 75 -20.37 -12.81 -11.38
N SER A 76 -21.67 -12.81 -11.09
CA SER A 76 -22.28 -11.94 -10.07
C SER A 76 -21.71 -12.21 -8.68
N GLU A 77 -21.55 -13.47 -8.29
CA GLU A 77 -20.96 -13.85 -7.00
C GLU A 77 -19.50 -13.37 -6.87
N SER A 78 -18.68 -13.55 -7.92
CA SER A 78 -17.30 -13.04 -7.92
C SER A 78 -17.24 -11.51 -7.80
N LEU A 79 -18.15 -10.78 -8.44
CA LEU A 79 -18.21 -9.31 -8.31
C LEU A 79 -18.69 -8.88 -6.93
N GLN A 80 -19.66 -9.57 -6.34
CA GLN A 80 -20.08 -9.30 -4.97
C GLN A 80 -18.94 -9.55 -3.98
N GLN A 81 -18.14 -10.61 -4.18
CA GLN A 81 -16.95 -10.85 -3.37
C GLN A 81 -15.91 -9.73 -3.55
N ALA A 82 -15.68 -9.27 -4.79
CA ALA A 82 -14.78 -8.14 -5.05
C ALA A 82 -15.26 -6.85 -4.37
N GLN A 83 -16.57 -6.59 -4.37
CA GLN A 83 -17.17 -5.45 -3.67
C GLN A 83 -17.04 -5.56 -2.15
N ARG A 84 -17.14 -6.76 -1.58
CA ARG A 84 -16.95 -6.98 -0.14
C ARG A 84 -15.54 -6.68 0.34
N LEU A 85 -14.54 -6.66 -0.54
CA LEU A 85 -13.18 -6.26 -0.21
C LEU A 85 -13.02 -4.73 -0.08
N GLN A 86 -13.98 -3.93 -0.55
CA GLN A 86 -13.87 -2.47 -0.57
C GLN A 86 -13.63 -1.84 0.82
N PRO A 87 -14.36 -2.23 1.89
CA PRO A 87 -14.10 -1.69 3.22
C PRO A 87 -12.71 -2.05 3.76
N GLU A 88 -12.20 -3.24 3.43
CA GLU A 88 -10.84 -3.62 3.82
C GLU A 88 -9.81 -2.77 3.07
N ILE A 89 -9.98 -2.54 1.77
CA ILE A 89 -9.10 -1.66 0.99
C ILE A 89 -9.03 -0.27 1.63
N GLU A 90 -10.19 0.33 1.93
CA GLU A 90 -10.27 1.64 2.57
C GLU A 90 -9.57 1.67 3.93
N ALA A 91 -9.75 0.63 4.74
CA ALA A 91 -9.08 0.50 6.03
C ALA A 91 -7.55 0.43 5.87
N ARG A 92 -7.05 -0.33 4.88
CA ARG A 92 -5.61 -0.46 4.60
C ARG A 92 -5.02 0.83 4.03
N GLU A 93 -5.73 1.51 3.14
CA GLU A 93 -5.32 2.82 2.60
C GLU A 93 -5.22 3.87 3.70
N ASN A 94 -6.21 3.92 4.60
CA ASN A 94 -6.18 4.84 5.74
C ASN A 94 -5.01 4.52 6.67
N ALA A 95 -4.77 3.25 6.99
CA ALA A 95 -3.62 2.84 7.81
C ALA A 95 -2.28 3.21 7.16
N LEU A 96 -2.14 3.01 5.84
CA LEU A 96 -0.94 3.41 5.11
C LEU A 96 -0.75 4.94 5.15
N ARG A 97 -1.83 5.72 4.94
CA ARG A 97 -1.79 7.19 5.01
C ARG A 97 -1.33 7.68 6.39
N GLU A 98 -1.82 7.07 7.47
CA GLU A 98 -1.37 7.39 8.83
C GLU A 98 0.12 7.11 9.05
N ILE A 99 0.62 5.99 8.52
CA ILE A 99 2.04 5.64 8.65
C ILE A 99 2.91 6.62 7.86
N ILE A 100 2.53 6.94 6.62
CA ILE A 100 3.23 7.94 5.79
C ILE A 100 3.27 9.28 6.53
N GLY A 101 2.16 9.71 7.12
CA GLY A 101 2.11 10.93 7.92
C GLY A 101 3.11 10.91 9.09
N LYS A 102 3.22 9.79 9.80
CA LYS A 102 4.20 9.61 10.89
C LYS A 102 5.64 9.60 10.38
N VAL A 103 5.91 8.97 9.24
CA VAL A 103 7.24 8.95 8.61
C VAL A 103 7.67 10.35 8.22
N THR A 104 6.79 11.13 7.58
CA THR A 104 7.08 12.52 7.19
C THR A 104 7.36 13.37 8.42
N ALA A 105 6.49 13.35 9.42
CA ALA A 105 6.70 14.12 10.64
C ALA A 105 8.00 13.75 11.36
N MET A 106 8.38 12.46 11.35
CA MET A 106 9.63 12.00 11.96
C MET A 106 10.86 12.48 11.20
N LYS A 107 10.82 12.54 9.86
CA LYS A 107 11.90 13.12 9.05
C LYS A 107 12.11 14.60 9.39
N ASP A 108 11.02 15.37 9.48
CA ASP A 108 11.10 16.79 9.82
C ASP A 108 11.73 17.02 11.21
N VAL A 109 11.40 16.17 12.18
CA VAL A 109 11.99 16.23 13.53
C VAL A 109 13.49 15.94 13.48
N ILE A 110 13.91 14.90 12.75
CA ILE A 110 15.31 14.52 12.60
C ILE A 110 16.10 15.65 11.93
N GLU A 111 15.60 16.22 10.83
CA GLU A 111 16.27 17.31 10.11
C GLU A 111 16.50 18.53 11.03
N ARG A 112 15.50 18.89 11.85
CA ARG A 112 15.65 19.99 12.83
C ARG A 112 16.67 19.68 13.91
N LEU A 113 16.71 18.45 14.40
CA LEU A 113 17.67 18.04 15.42
C LEU A 113 19.10 17.99 14.86
N GLU A 114 19.27 17.53 13.63
CA GLU A 114 20.56 17.53 12.92
C GLU A 114 21.06 18.96 12.69
N PHE A 115 20.17 19.86 12.28
CA PHE A 115 20.50 21.28 12.13
C PHE A 115 20.98 21.91 13.45
N VAL A 116 20.23 21.72 14.55
CA VAL A 116 20.60 22.26 15.87
C VAL A 116 21.90 21.65 16.37
N ALA A 117 22.10 20.34 16.19
CA ALA A 117 23.33 19.67 16.59
C ALA A 117 24.55 20.20 15.81
N GLY A 118 24.38 20.49 14.52
CA GLY A 118 25.43 21.11 13.69
C GLY A 118 25.82 22.50 14.18
N GLN A 119 24.83 23.36 14.44
CA GLN A 119 25.06 24.72 14.97
C GLN A 119 25.81 24.69 16.31
N GLN A 120 25.39 23.80 17.24
CA GLN A 120 26.05 23.67 18.54
C GLN A 120 27.48 23.13 18.46
N GLU A 121 27.81 22.36 17.42
CA GLU A 121 29.18 21.87 17.21
C GLU A 121 30.07 22.97 16.64
N GLU A 122 29.54 23.76 15.70
CA GLU A 122 30.22 24.92 15.13
C GLU A 122 30.54 25.96 16.22
N GLU A 123 29.56 26.32 17.05
CA GLU A 123 29.76 27.23 18.20
C GLU A 123 30.83 26.72 19.17
N ARG A 124 30.82 25.41 19.48
CA ARG A 124 31.85 24.80 20.36
C ARG A 124 33.25 24.84 19.75
N GLN A 125 33.36 24.67 18.43
CA GLN A 125 34.65 24.75 17.73
C GLN A 125 35.19 26.17 17.69
N ASP A 126 34.30 27.16 17.48
CA ASP A 126 34.67 28.57 17.52
C ASP A 126 35.12 29.00 18.92
N GLU A 127 34.38 28.62 19.98
CA GLU A 127 34.77 28.86 21.37
C GLU A 127 36.11 28.21 21.72
N ALA A 128 36.32 26.96 21.32
CA ALA A 128 37.59 26.25 21.54
C ALA A 128 38.75 26.94 20.81
N SER A 129 38.53 27.42 19.58
CA SER A 129 39.53 28.13 18.79
C SER A 129 39.89 29.48 19.41
N LEU A 130 38.90 30.24 19.89
CA LEU A 130 39.10 31.51 20.59
C LEU A 130 39.86 31.31 21.90
N SER A 131 39.49 30.29 22.69
CA SER A 131 40.18 29.93 23.94
C SER A 131 41.65 29.56 23.70
N ALA A 132 41.93 28.74 22.68
CA ALA A 132 43.29 28.36 22.30
C ALA A 132 44.15 29.56 21.85
N LEU A 133 43.57 30.53 21.16
CA LEU A 133 44.26 31.76 20.75
C LEU A 133 44.57 32.67 21.94
N GLN A 134 43.67 32.75 22.93
CA GLN A 134 43.90 33.52 24.15
C GLN A 134 45.02 32.92 25.01
N GLN A 135 45.07 31.58 25.13
CA GLN A 135 46.12 30.89 25.88
C GLN A 135 47.52 31.02 25.26
N ARG A 136 47.65 31.26 23.94
CA ARG A 136 48.94 31.49 23.28
C ARG A 136 49.45 32.94 23.38
N ARG A 137 48.59 33.86 23.83
CA ARG A 137 48.91 35.30 23.92
C ARG A 137 49.45 35.72 25.30
N TYR A 138 49.42 34.80 26.26
CA TYR A 138 50.04 34.90 27.59
C TYR A 138 51.18 33.89 27.69
#